data_AF-A0A4Q3UGD0-F1
#
_entry.id   AF-A0A4Q3UGD0-F1
#
_cell.length_a   1.000
_cell.length_b   1.000
_cell.length_c   1.000
_cell.angle_alpha   90.00
_cell.angle_beta   90.00
_cell.angle_gamma   90.00
#
_symmetry.space_group_name_H-M   'P 1'
#
loop_
_entity.id
_entity.type
_entity.pdbx_description
1 polymer ?
#
loop_
_entity_poly.entity_id
_entity_poly.type
_entity_poly.pdbx_seq_one_letter_code
_entity_poly.pdbx_strand_id
1 'polypeptide(L)'
;MAIVSYCLLLGCGSSDHLVPLSVGKKWDYRFRWGVRQETGKLEVVREVPVANGTGWELRSPMGVSRLGYEGDRLVATQLGDAFLVPPLPIGLPVGKKTTWQGWITTHAGKKAAKASIAAESDKQKIAGRTRTLNKTVVQLKTESTSTELATWYAPGDGIVLQEQVSNGKVALAVTRVSG
;
A
#
# COMPACT_ATOMS: atom_id res chain seq x y z
N MET A 1 17.10 25.75 -46.91
CA MET A 1 16.36 26.23 -45.72
C MET A 1 16.02 25.00 -44.88
N ALA A 2 16.82 24.72 -43.86
CA ALA A 2 16.70 23.49 -43.07
C ALA A 2 15.61 23.67 -42.00
N ILE A 3 14.58 22.83 -42.04
CA ILE A 3 13.53 22.78 -41.03
C ILE A 3 14.08 21.98 -39.85
N VAL A 4 14.38 22.70 -38.78
CA VAL A 4 14.72 22.17 -37.47
C VAL A 4 13.43 21.58 -36.86
N SER A 5 13.31 20.26 -36.90
CA SER A 5 12.16 19.54 -36.35
C SER A 5 12.47 19.13 -34.90
N TYR A 6 12.19 20.04 -33.95
CA TYR A 6 12.15 19.73 -32.51
C TYR A 6 10.76 19.19 -32.16
N CYS A 7 10.56 17.88 -32.34
CA CYS A 7 9.42 17.14 -31.79
C CYS A 7 9.93 16.01 -30.89
N LEU A 8 10.57 16.37 -29.77
CA LEU A 8 10.92 15.45 -28.69
C LEU A 8 10.27 15.92 -27.38
N LEU A 9 8.93 15.89 -27.34
CA LEU A 9 8.14 15.97 -26.11
C LEU A 9 7.17 14.77 -26.02
N LEU A 10 7.68 13.57 -26.29
CA LEU A 10 7.01 12.34 -25.89
C LEU A 10 7.78 11.71 -24.74
N GLY A 11 7.89 12.46 -23.64
CA GLY A 11 8.09 11.88 -22.32
C GLY A 11 6.82 11.12 -21.94
N CYS A 12 6.61 9.94 -22.52
CA CYS A 12 5.63 8.99 -22.05
C CYS A 12 6.19 8.40 -20.74
N GLY A 13 6.10 9.18 -19.66
CA GLY A 13 6.35 8.67 -18.32
C GLY A 13 5.24 7.70 -18.00
N SER A 14 5.46 6.41 -18.23
CA SER A 14 4.63 5.35 -17.67
C SER A 14 4.77 5.42 -16.15
N SER A 15 3.92 6.21 -15.49
CA SER A 15 3.79 6.07 -14.04
C SER A 15 3.08 4.74 -13.78
N ASP A 16 3.85 3.64 -13.79
CA ASP A 16 3.46 2.29 -13.39
C ASP A 16 3.29 2.21 -11.85
N HIS A 17 2.71 3.25 -11.28
CA HIS A 17 2.48 3.36 -9.85
C HIS A 17 1.45 2.31 -9.45
N LEU A 18 1.79 1.54 -8.41
CA LEU A 18 0.96 0.45 -7.92
C LEU A 18 -0.45 0.88 -7.51
N VAL A 19 -0.65 2.15 -7.16
CA VAL A 19 -1.90 2.74 -6.70
C VAL A 19 -2.06 4.11 -7.35
N PRO A 20 -3.14 4.37 -8.10
CA PRO A 20 -3.41 5.69 -8.66
C PRO A 20 -3.94 6.63 -7.57
N LEU A 21 -3.02 7.20 -6.80
CA LEU A 21 -3.32 8.14 -5.71
C LEU A 21 -3.57 9.55 -6.27
N SER A 22 -4.82 9.99 -6.23
CA SER A 22 -5.19 11.39 -6.51
C SER A 22 -6.36 11.83 -5.64
N VAL A 23 -6.36 13.10 -5.24
CA VAL A 23 -7.40 13.65 -4.34
C VAL A 23 -8.79 13.43 -4.93
N GLY A 24 -9.72 12.96 -4.09
CA GLY A 24 -11.09 12.66 -4.48
C GLY A 24 -11.30 11.23 -5.03
N LYS A 25 -10.23 10.45 -5.26
CA LYS A 25 -10.38 9.02 -5.59
C LYS A 25 -10.97 8.26 -4.40
N LYS A 26 -11.91 7.37 -4.71
CA LYS A 26 -12.65 6.54 -3.75
C LYS A 26 -12.74 5.12 -4.24
N TRP A 27 -12.70 4.19 -3.30
CA TRP A 27 -12.93 2.77 -3.54
C TRP A 27 -13.78 2.20 -2.42
N ASP A 28 -14.69 1.29 -2.77
CA ASP A 28 -15.47 0.57 -1.78
C ASP A 28 -14.75 -0.73 -1.42
N TYR A 29 -14.53 -0.93 -0.13
CA TYR A 29 -13.90 -2.12 0.41
C TYR A 29 -14.82 -2.81 1.41
N ARG A 30 -14.70 -4.13 1.45
CA ARG A 30 -15.19 -4.96 2.53
C ARG A 30 -14.04 -5.21 3.50
N PHE A 31 -14.22 -4.81 4.74
CA PHE A 31 -13.29 -5.00 5.85
C PHE A 31 -13.82 -6.14 6.72
N ARG A 32 -12.95 -7.08 7.10
CA ARG A 32 -13.28 -8.20 7.97
C ARG A 32 -12.25 -8.33 9.07
N TRP A 33 -12.70 -8.34 10.33
CA TRP A 33 -11.85 -8.51 11.52
C TRP A 33 -12.57 -9.38 12.55
N GLY A 34 -11.95 -10.49 12.94
CA GLY A 34 -12.64 -11.53 13.71
C GLY A 34 -13.92 -12.01 13.01
N VAL A 35 -15.05 -11.97 13.72
CA VAL A 35 -16.38 -12.33 13.18
C VAL A 35 -17.13 -11.13 12.57
N ARG A 36 -16.56 -9.92 12.65
CA ARG A 36 -17.20 -8.70 12.15
C ARG A 36 -16.83 -8.45 10.70
N GLN A 37 -17.78 -7.90 9.96
CA GLN A 37 -17.58 -7.46 8.59
C GLN A 37 -18.33 -6.13 8.37
N GLU A 38 -17.68 -5.21 7.67
CA GLU A 38 -18.26 -3.93 7.29
C GLU A 38 -17.85 -3.57 5.86
N THR A 39 -18.72 -2.86 5.15
CA THR A 39 -18.36 -2.23 3.87
C THR A 39 -18.19 -0.74 4.09
N GLY A 40 -17.08 -0.19 3.62
CA GLY A 40 -16.79 1.23 3.75
C GLY A 40 -15.90 1.75 2.64
N LYS A 41 -15.79 3.07 2.58
CA LYS A 41 -15.00 3.76 1.56
C LYS A 41 -13.58 4.00 2.03
N LEU A 42 -12.62 3.74 1.15
CA LEU A 42 -11.27 4.30 1.23
C LEU A 42 -11.23 5.52 0.32
N GLU A 43 -10.93 6.69 0.86
CA GLU A 43 -10.91 7.95 0.12
C GLU A 43 -9.56 8.65 0.25
N VAL A 44 -9.03 9.12 -0.88
CA VAL A 44 -7.88 10.04 -0.91
C VAL A 44 -8.37 11.44 -0.60
N VAL A 45 -8.13 11.92 0.62
CA VAL A 45 -8.76 13.16 1.10
C VAL A 45 -7.95 14.42 0.78
N ARG A 46 -6.61 14.34 0.81
CA ARG A 46 -5.72 15.48 0.56
C ARG A 46 -4.29 15.02 0.34
N GLU A 47 -3.48 15.90 -0.23
CA GLU A 47 -2.04 15.76 -0.25
C GLU A 47 -1.43 16.04 1.12
N VAL A 48 -0.40 15.28 1.48
CA VAL A 48 0.38 15.44 2.72
C VAL A 48 1.83 15.09 2.46
N PRO A 49 2.79 15.64 3.22
CA PRO A 49 4.17 15.17 3.15
C PRO A 49 4.27 13.70 3.55
N VAL A 50 4.91 12.89 2.71
CA VAL A 50 5.29 11.51 3.03
C VAL A 50 6.73 11.30 2.59
N ALA A 51 7.58 10.88 3.52
CA ALA A 51 9.01 10.79 3.29
C ALA A 51 9.61 12.14 2.84
N ASN A 52 10.38 12.15 1.76
CA ASN A 52 11.01 13.34 1.19
C ASN A 52 10.17 14.03 0.10
N GLY A 53 8.89 13.66 -0.06
CA GLY A 53 8.06 14.15 -1.16
C GLY A 53 6.58 14.29 -0.82
N THR A 54 5.79 14.52 -1.87
CA THR A 54 4.33 14.55 -1.78
C THR A 54 3.79 13.14 -1.66
N GLY A 55 2.91 12.95 -0.69
CA GLY A 55 2.06 11.77 -0.54
C GLY A 55 0.62 12.18 -0.34
N TRP A 56 -0.18 11.22 0.12
CA TRP A 56 -1.62 11.36 0.25
C TRP A 56 -2.10 10.78 1.57
N GLU A 57 -3.06 11.48 2.17
CA GLU A 57 -3.83 10.98 3.30
C GLU A 57 -5.04 10.22 2.76
N LEU A 58 -5.19 8.97 3.17
CA LEU A 58 -6.32 8.12 2.88
C LEU A 58 -7.14 7.91 4.16
N ARG A 59 -8.46 7.98 4.05
CA ARG A 59 -9.38 7.73 5.17
C ARG A 59 -10.26 6.53 4.88
N SER A 60 -10.46 5.70 5.91
CA SER A 60 -11.37 4.56 5.89
C SER A 60 -11.99 4.35 7.28
N PRO A 61 -13.00 3.47 7.44
CA PRO A 61 -13.48 3.08 8.77
C PRO A 61 -12.38 2.51 9.68
N MET A 62 -11.30 1.97 9.10
CA MET A 62 -10.15 1.45 9.83
C MET A 62 -9.15 2.53 10.27
N GLY A 63 -9.42 3.80 9.98
CA GLY A 63 -8.59 4.95 10.33
C GLY A 63 -7.88 5.58 9.14
N VAL A 64 -6.75 6.21 9.44
CA VAL A 64 -5.99 7.04 8.49
C VAL A 64 -4.74 6.32 8.02
N SER A 65 -4.48 6.34 6.73
CA SER A 65 -3.20 5.90 6.15
C SER A 65 -2.55 7.07 5.43
N ARG A 66 -1.22 7.17 5.51
CA ARG A 66 -0.45 8.19 4.78
C ARG A 66 0.57 7.52 3.89
N LEU A 67 0.31 7.58 2.59
CA LEU A 67 1.03 6.84 1.57
C LEU A 67 1.73 7.79 0.61
N GLY A 68 2.89 7.39 0.10
CA GLY A 68 3.64 8.18 -0.89
C GLY A 68 4.53 7.27 -1.72
N TYR A 69 5.16 7.86 -2.73
CA TYR A 69 6.11 7.16 -3.59
C TYR A 69 7.53 7.65 -3.31
N GLU A 70 8.46 6.69 -3.17
CA GLU A 70 9.89 6.96 -3.17
C GLU A 70 10.52 6.21 -4.34
N GLY A 71 10.60 6.84 -5.50
CA GLY A 71 10.90 6.11 -6.73
C GLY A 71 9.74 5.19 -7.11
N ASP A 72 10.01 3.90 -7.32
CA ASP A 72 9.03 2.90 -7.74
C ASP A 72 8.35 2.15 -6.57
N ARG A 73 8.75 2.45 -5.32
CA ARG A 73 8.15 1.85 -4.11
C ARG A 73 7.05 2.73 -3.54
N LEU A 74 5.94 2.07 -3.20
CA LEU A 74 4.89 2.66 -2.36
C LEU A 74 5.32 2.53 -0.91
N VAL A 75 5.38 3.65 -0.19
CA VAL A 75 5.77 3.72 1.22
C VAL A 75 4.65 4.29 2.08
N ALA A 76 4.63 3.91 3.36
CA ALA A 76 3.68 4.38 4.36
C ALA A 76 4.41 5.04 5.54
N THR A 77 3.96 6.23 5.93
CA THR A 77 4.35 6.86 7.22
C THR A 77 3.32 6.62 8.31
N GLN A 78 2.11 6.25 7.93
CA GLN A 78 1.03 5.90 8.84
C GLN A 78 0.14 4.81 8.22
N LEU A 79 -0.22 3.81 9.01
CA LEU A 79 -1.21 2.78 8.69
C LEU A 79 -2.15 2.63 9.89
N GLY A 80 -3.37 3.16 9.78
CA GLY A 80 -4.30 3.21 10.92
C GLY A 80 -3.75 4.09 12.05
N ASP A 81 -3.58 3.51 13.23
CA ASP A 81 -3.00 4.17 14.40
C ASP A 81 -1.47 4.00 14.53
N ALA A 82 -0.83 3.28 13.59
CA ALA A 82 0.61 3.03 13.60
C ALA A 82 1.38 4.05 12.77
N PHE A 83 2.25 4.83 13.42
CA PHE A 83 3.21 5.72 12.79
C PHE A 83 4.56 5.03 12.59
N LEU A 84 5.15 5.19 11.42
CA LEU A 84 6.29 4.40 10.92
C LEU A 84 7.46 5.33 10.58
N VAL A 85 8.60 5.16 11.26
CA VAL A 85 9.80 5.98 11.05
C VAL A 85 11.05 5.09 10.96
N PRO A 86 11.77 5.04 9.82
CA PRO A 86 11.46 5.72 8.56
C PRO A 86 10.19 5.15 7.88
N PRO A 87 9.68 5.77 6.80
CA PRO A 87 8.55 5.23 6.05
C PRO A 87 8.75 3.76 5.69
N LEU A 88 7.71 2.94 5.88
CA LEU A 88 7.72 1.51 5.59
C LEU A 88 7.36 1.25 4.13
N PRO A 89 8.17 0.55 3.34
CA PRO A 89 7.75 0.09 2.02
C PRO A 89 6.61 -0.94 2.15
N ILE A 90 5.49 -0.66 1.49
CA ILE A 90 4.29 -1.52 1.47
C ILE A 90 3.95 -2.04 0.07
N GLY A 91 4.59 -1.49 -0.97
CA GLY A 91 4.49 -1.96 -2.34
C GLY A 91 5.83 -1.85 -3.05
N LEU A 92 6.27 -2.95 -3.67
CA LEU A 92 7.49 -3.01 -4.48
C LEU A 92 7.17 -3.52 -5.90
N PRO A 93 8.01 -3.25 -6.91
CA PRO A 93 7.93 -3.95 -8.19
C PRO A 93 8.14 -5.45 -8.02
N VAL A 94 7.48 -6.26 -8.86
CA VAL A 94 7.58 -7.72 -8.84
C VAL A 94 9.05 -8.18 -8.95
N GLY A 95 9.42 -9.17 -8.13
CA GLY A 95 10.77 -9.72 -8.09
C GLY A 95 11.75 -8.94 -7.21
N LYS A 96 11.35 -7.77 -6.69
CA LYS A 96 12.17 -6.98 -5.77
C LYS A 96 11.98 -7.43 -4.33
N LYS A 97 13.04 -7.24 -3.55
CA LYS A 97 13.08 -7.47 -2.10
C LYS A 97 13.83 -6.36 -1.41
N THR A 98 13.46 -6.05 -0.19
CA THR A 98 14.19 -5.11 0.66
C THR A 98 14.00 -5.45 2.14
N THR A 99 14.77 -4.80 2.98
CA THR A 99 14.59 -4.85 4.43
C THR A 99 14.30 -3.45 4.94
N TRP A 100 13.61 -3.38 6.07
CA TRP A 100 13.32 -2.13 6.75
C TRP A 100 13.65 -2.29 8.23
N GLN A 101 14.19 -1.25 8.83
CA GLN A 101 14.40 -1.16 10.28
C GLN A 101 14.00 0.23 10.73
N GLY A 102 13.23 0.30 11.80
CA GLY A 102 12.69 1.55 12.27
C GLY A 102 11.93 1.43 13.58
N TRP A 103 11.12 2.43 13.82
CA TRP A 103 10.27 2.58 14.98
C TRP A 103 8.81 2.58 14.54
N ILE A 104 8.00 1.89 15.33
CA ILE A 104 6.55 1.93 15.22
C ILE A 104 6.02 2.60 16.48
N THR A 105 5.20 3.63 16.31
CA THR A 105 4.53 4.31 17.41
C THR A 105 3.03 4.08 17.27
N THR A 106 2.42 3.49 18.30
CA THR A 106 0.96 3.33 18.42
C THR A 106 0.52 3.94 19.75
N HIS A 107 -0.78 3.85 20.06
CA HIS A 107 -1.30 4.23 21.39
C HIS A 107 -0.67 3.43 22.54
N ALA A 108 -0.16 2.22 22.28
CA ALA A 108 0.50 1.37 23.25
C ALA A 108 1.98 1.75 23.50
N GLY A 109 2.51 2.74 22.77
CA GLY A 109 3.87 3.24 22.90
C GLY A 109 4.72 3.04 21.64
N LYS A 110 6.03 3.28 21.80
CA LYS A 110 7.02 3.23 20.73
C LYS A 110 7.85 1.95 20.83
N LYS A 111 7.97 1.20 19.73
CA LYS A 111 8.73 -0.05 19.67
C LYS A 111 9.68 -0.08 18.48
N ALA A 112 10.87 -0.65 18.67
CA ALA A 112 11.77 -0.95 17.56
C ALA A 112 11.21 -2.12 16.76
N ALA A 113 11.39 -2.07 15.44
CA ALA A 113 10.88 -3.08 14.53
C ALA A 113 11.82 -3.28 13.34
N LYS A 114 11.75 -4.48 12.76
CA LYS A 114 12.40 -4.84 11.50
C LYS A 114 11.39 -5.51 10.59
N ALA A 115 11.55 -5.35 9.28
CA ALA A 115 10.74 -6.05 8.30
C ALA A 115 11.60 -6.64 7.18
N SER A 116 11.21 -7.81 6.68
CA SER A 116 11.56 -8.27 5.34
C SER A 116 10.37 -8.01 4.41
N ILE A 117 10.66 -7.51 3.22
CA ILE A 117 9.63 -7.09 2.27
C ILE A 117 9.99 -7.68 0.91
N ALA A 118 9.03 -8.35 0.29
CA ALA A 118 9.21 -8.97 -1.01
C ALA A 118 7.96 -8.80 -1.87
N ALA A 119 8.15 -8.62 -3.17
CA ALA A 119 7.07 -8.61 -4.14
C ALA A 119 7.18 -9.77 -5.12
N GLU A 120 6.05 -10.40 -5.38
CA GLU A 120 5.89 -11.52 -6.31
C GLU A 120 4.66 -11.32 -7.19
N SER A 121 4.63 -12.05 -8.30
CA SER A 121 3.43 -12.14 -9.13
C SER A 121 2.53 -13.21 -8.56
N ASP A 122 1.25 -12.90 -8.38
CA ASP A 122 0.28 -13.84 -7.82
C ASP A 122 -1.03 -13.83 -8.62
N LYS A 123 -1.60 -15.02 -8.86
CA LYS A 123 -2.85 -15.17 -9.62
C LYS A 123 -4.02 -15.34 -8.67
N GLN A 124 -4.94 -14.38 -8.68
CA GLN A 124 -6.13 -14.40 -7.84
C GLN A 124 -7.41 -14.38 -8.68
N LYS A 125 -8.45 -15.06 -8.19
CA LYS A 125 -9.78 -14.99 -8.78
C LYS A 125 -10.55 -13.84 -8.12
N ILE A 126 -10.66 -12.71 -8.80
CA ILE A 126 -11.38 -11.51 -8.33
C ILE A 126 -12.60 -11.30 -9.23
N ALA A 127 -13.78 -11.18 -8.62
CA ALA A 127 -15.06 -11.00 -9.33
C ALA A 127 -15.25 -12.03 -10.47
N GLY A 128 -14.90 -13.29 -10.21
CA GLY A 128 -15.05 -14.38 -11.17
C GLY A 128 -13.95 -14.48 -12.25
N ARG A 129 -13.04 -13.51 -12.35
CA ARG A 129 -11.96 -13.49 -13.35
C ARG A 129 -10.61 -13.72 -12.68
N THR A 130 -9.76 -14.55 -13.30
CA THR A 130 -8.37 -14.71 -12.88
C THR A 130 -7.59 -13.48 -13.33
N ARG A 131 -6.93 -12.80 -12.39
CA ARG A 131 -6.05 -11.66 -12.64
C ARG A 131 -4.66 -11.96 -12.08
N THR A 132 -3.63 -11.58 -12.83
CA THR A 132 -2.26 -11.54 -12.32
C THR A 132 -2.06 -10.23 -11.58
N LEU A 133 -1.64 -10.31 -10.32
CA LEU A 133 -1.51 -9.20 -9.39
C LEU A 133 -0.06 -9.08 -8.93
N ASN A 134 0.35 -7.88 -8.57
CA ASN A 134 1.57 -7.67 -7.81
C ASN A 134 1.24 -7.85 -6.33
N LYS A 135 1.77 -8.88 -5.69
CA LYS A 135 1.61 -9.14 -4.26
C LYS A 135 2.89 -8.70 -3.55
N THR A 136 2.78 -7.72 -2.65
CA THR A 136 3.86 -7.37 -1.73
C THR A 136 3.55 -7.92 -0.34
N VAL A 137 4.50 -8.64 0.25
CA VAL A 137 4.42 -9.17 1.61
C VAL A 137 5.42 -8.43 2.49
N VAL A 138 4.94 -7.85 3.58
CA VAL A 138 5.74 -7.24 4.65
C VAL A 138 5.70 -8.15 5.87
N GLN A 139 6.82 -8.80 6.21
CA GLN A 139 6.95 -9.56 7.45
C GLN A 139 7.62 -8.70 8.52
N LEU A 140 6.79 -8.06 9.33
CA LEU A 140 7.17 -7.13 10.38
C LEU A 140 7.37 -7.86 11.72
N LYS A 141 8.49 -7.62 12.38
CA LYS A 141 8.82 -8.18 13.69
C LYS A 141 9.18 -7.07 14.66
N THR A 142 8.55 -7.13 15.84
CA THR A 142 8.93 -6.40 17.06
C THR A 142 9.40 -7.42 18.10
N GLU A 143 9.89 -6.98 19.26
CA GLU A 143 10.26 -7.89 20.36
C GLU A 143 9.10 -8.80 20.81
N SER A 144 7.87 -8.30 20.76
CA SER A 144 6.70 -8.99 21.33
C SER A 144 5.75 -9.59 20.29
N THR A 145 5.93 -9.27 19.00
CA THR A 145 4.86 -9.49 18.01
C THR A 145 5.43 -9.68 16.60
N SER A 146 4.89 -10.66 15.89
CA SER A 146 5.13 -10.86 14.45
C SER A 146 3.84 -10.55 13.70
N THR A 147 3.92 -9.67 12.70
CA THR A 147 2.80 -9.31 11.83
C THR A 147 3.23 -9.49 10.38
N GLU A 148 2.39 -10.16 9.60
CA GLU A 148 2.49 -10.21 8.15
C GLU A 148 1.41 -9.31 7.56
N LEU A 149 1.79 -8.43 6.64
CA LEU A 149 0.88 -7.63 5.82
C LEU A 149 1.11 -8.01 4.37
N ALA A 150 0.16 -8.73 3.77
CA ALA A 150 0.15 -9.03 2.35
C ALA A 150 -0.80 -8.07 1.64
N THR A 151 -0.33 -7.40 0.60
CA THR A 151 -1.15 -6.46 -0.21
C THR A 151 -1.03 -6.83 -1.67
N TRP A 152 -2.17 -6.97 -2.35
CA TRP A 152 -2.26 -7.26 -3.76
C TRP A 152 -2.70 -6.02 -4.52
N TYR A 153 -1.90 -5.67 -5.53
CA TYR A 153 -2.11 -4.54 -6.41
C TYR A 153 -2.51 -5.04 -7.80
N ALA A 154 -3.61 -4.51 -8.32
CA ALA A 154 -3.99 -4.69 -9.71
C ALA A 154 -3.49 -3.49 -10.54
N PRO A 155 -2.86 -3.72 -11.70
CA PRO A 155 -2.42 -2.64 -12.59
C PRO A 155 -3.56 -1.67 -12.92
N GLY A 156 -3.31 -0.37 -12.73
CA GLY A 156 -4.29 0.71 -12.94
C GLY A 156 -5.41 0.81 -11.88
N ASP A 157 -5.53 -0.18 -11.00
CA ASP A 157 -6.64 -0.36 -10.07
C ASP A 157 -6.26 -0.10 -8.60
N GLY A 158 -4.97 -0.19 -8.26
CA GLY A 158 -4.54 -0.06 -6.88
C GLY A 158 -4.74 -1.33 -6.07
N ILE A 159 -4.94 -1.15 -4.76
CA ILE A 159 -5.12 -2.25 -3.80
C ILE A 159 -6.44 -2.97 -4.08
N VAL A 160 -6.39 -4.28 -4.31
CA VAL A 160 -7.60 -5.10 -4.53
C VAL A 160 -7.85 -6.09 -3.39
N LEU A 161 -6.79 -6.51 -2.72
CA LEU A 161 -6.83 -7.34 -1.52
C LEU A 161 -5.72 -6.88 -0.57
N GLN A 162 -6.00 -6.92 0.72
CA GLN A 162 -4.98 -6.79 1.76
C GLN A 162 -5.35 -7.70 2.92
N GLU A 163 -4.36 -8.41 3.45
CA GLU A 163 -4.51 -9.29 4.60
C GLU A 163 -3.43 -8.98 5.62
N GLN A 164 -3.85 -8.86 6.88
CA GLN A 164 -2.95 -8.75 8.01
C GLN A 164 -3.11 -9.98 8.89
N VAL A 165 -2.00 -10.67 9.13
CA VAL A 165 -1.91 -11.80 10.05
C VAL A 165 -1.00 -11.39 11.20
N SER A 166 -1.51 -11.39 12.42
CA SER A 166 -0.71 -11.10 13.62
C SER A 166 -0.67 -12.33 14.52
N ASN A 167 0.53 -12.76 14.88
CA ASN A 167 0.78 -13.96 15.68
C ASN A 167 0.03 -15.21 15.16
N GLY A 168 0.02 -15.41 13.83
CA GLY A 168 -0.60 -16.56 13.17
C GLY A 168 -2.13 -16.51 13.04
N LYS A 169 -2.78 -15.41 13.44
CA LYS A 169 -4.22 -15.23 13.30
C LYS A 169 -4.52 -14.08 12.34
N VAL A 170 -5.48 -14.28 11.44
CA VAL A 170 -5.98 -13.19 10.57
C VAL A 170 -6.59 -12.10 11.45
N ALA A 171 -5.93 -10.95 11.47
CA ALA A 171 -6.36 -9.78 12.22
C ALA A 171 -7.30 -8.91 11.38
N LEU A 172 -6.99 -8.76 10.08
CA LEU A 172 -7.76 -7.94 9.15
C LEU A 172 -7.68 -8.54 7.73
N ALA A 173 -8.81 -8.54 7.03
CA ALA A 173 -8.85 -8.76 5.59
C ALA A 173 -9.65 -7.62 4.94
N VAL A 174 -9.12 -7.05 3.86
CA VAL A 174 -9.71 -5.93 3.12
C VAL A 174 -9.82 -6.35 1.66
N THR A 175 -11.03 -6.35 1.09
CA THR A 175 -11.26 -6.78 -0.30
C THR A 175 -12.03 -5.70 -1.05
N ARG A 176 -11.54 -5.31 -2.23
CA ARG A 176 -12.23 -4.32 -3.07
C ARG A 176 -13.56 -4.90 -3.56
N VAL A 177 -14.63 -4.13 -3.41
CA VAL A 177 -15.99 -4.48 -3.85
C VAL A 177 -16.31 -3.75 -5.15
N SER A 178 -15.97 -2.46 -5.23
CA SER A 178 -16.17 -1.60 -6.40
C SER A 178 -15.23 -0.40 -6.35
N GLY A 179 -15.08 0.30 -7.47
CA GLY A 179 -14.36 1.57 -7.58
C GLY A 179 -14.07 1.93 -9.03
#